data_AF-A0A0H2UVJ6-F1
#
_entry.id   AF-A0A0H2UVJ6-F1
#
_cell.length_a   1.000
_cell.length_b   1.000
_cell.length_c   1.000
_cell.angle_alpha   90.00
_cell.angle_beta   90.00
_cell.angle_gamma   90.00
#
_symmetry.space_group_name_H-M   'P 1'
#
loop_
_entity.id
_entity.type
_entity.pdbx_description
1 polymer ?
#
loop_
_entity_poly.entity_id
_entity_poly.type
_entity_poly.pdbx_seq_one_letter_code
_entity_poly.pdbx_strand_id
1 'polypeptide(L)'
;MSENIPLRVQFKRMKAAEWARSDVILLESEIGFETDTGFARAGDGHNRFSDLGYISPLDYNLLTNKPNIDGLATKVETAQKLQQKADKETVYTKAESKQELDKKLNLKGGVMTGQLKFKPAATVAYSSSTGGAVNIDLSSSRGAGVVVYSDNDTSDGPLMSLRTGKETFNQSALFVDYKGTTNAVNIAMRQPTTPNFSSALNITSGNENGSAMQLRGSEKALGTLKITHENPSIGADYDKNAAALSIDIVKKTNGAGTAAQGIYINSTSGTTGKLLRIRNLSDDKFYVKSDGGFYAKETSQIDGNLKLKDPTANDHAATKAYVDKAISELKKLILKK
;
A
#
# COMPACT_ATOMS: atom_id res chain seq x y z
N MET A 1 -105.27 42.97 38.50
CA MET A 1 -105.35 41.53 38.81
C MET A 1 -105.56 40.80 37.48
N SER A 2 -104.55 40.10 36.96
CA SER A 2 -104.75 39.14 35.88
C SER A 2 -105.11 37.80 36.51
N GLU A 3 -106.28 37.28 36.17
CA GLU A 3 -106.73 35.96 36.62
C GLU A 3 -105.92 34.88 35.87
N ASN A 4 -105.08 34.15 36.60
CA ASN A 4 -104.34 33.02 36.05
C ASN A 4 -105.23 31.77 36.12
N ILE A 5 -105.82 31.37 35.00
CA ILE A 5 -106.53 30.09 34.86
C ILE A 5 -105.49 28.98 34.61
N PRO A 6 -105.31 27.99 35.50
CA PRO A 6 -104.36 26.91 35.26
C PRO A 6 -104.90 25.94 34.20
N LEU A 7 -104.34 25.99 32.99
CA LEU A 7 -104.62 25.03 31.92
C LEU A 7 -103.53 23.96 31.86
N ARG A 8 -103.95 22.69 31.78
CA ARG A 8 -103.06 21.54 31.56
C ARG A 8 -103.46 20.87 30.25
N VAL A 9 -102.82 21.28 29.17
CA VAL A 9 -103.14 20.80 27.83
C VAL A 9 -102.46 19.45 27.58
N GLN A 10 -103.19 18.52 27.00
CA GLN A 10 -102.67 17.26 26.50
C GLN A 10 -102.76 17.22 24.99
N PHE A 11 -101.70 16.74 24.34
CA PHE A 11 -101.64 16.59 22.88
C PHE A 11 -102.02 15.17 22.44
N LYS A 12 -102.36 15.03 21.15
CA LYS A 12 -102.49 13.71 20.52
C LYS A 12 -101.17 12.96 20.71
N ARG A 13 -101.24 11.69 21.10
CA ARG A 13 -100.06 10.93 21.52
C ARG A 13 -100.24 9.43 21.32
N MET A 14 -99.19 8.79 20.80
CA MET A 14 -99.01 7.34 20.65
C MET A 14 -97.50 7.06 20.50
N LYS A 15 -97.07 5.80 20.42
CA LYS A 15 -95.63 5.50 20.22
C LYS A 15 -95.17 5.97 18.84
N ALA A 16 -93.90 6.28 18.67
CA ALA A 16 -93.33 6.69 17.39
C ALA A 16 -93.64 5.69 16.26
N ALA A 17 -93.56 4.38 16.53
CA ALA A 17 -93.91 3.33 15.58
C ALA A 17 -95.41 3.22 15.27
N GLU A 18 -96.27 3.73 16.16
CA GLU A 18 -97.72 3.83 15.93
C GLU A 18 -98.05 5.07 15.11
N TRP A 19 -97.41 6.20 15.43
CA TRP A 19 -97.46 7.43 14.65
C TRP A 19 -96.98 7.25 13.21
N ALA A 20 -95.91 6.49 13.00
CA ALA A 20 -95.34 6.23 11.68
C ALA A 20 -96.30 5.53 10.70
N ARG A 21 -97.32 4.84 11.21
CA ARG A 21 -98.38 4.18 10.43
C ARG A 21 -99.75 4.80 10.63
N SER A 22 -99.83 5.93 11.33
CA SER A 22 -101.08 6.63 11.58
C SER A 22 -101.55 7.36 10.32
N ASP A 23 -102.85 7.41 10.13
CA ASP A 23 -103.56 8.22 9.13
C ASP A 23 -103.98 9.59 9.65
N VAL A 24 -103.66 9.89 10.91
CA VAL A 24 -103.91 11.20 11.51
C VAL A 24 -103.05 12.26 10.82
N ILE A 25 -103.72 13.27 10.26
CA ILE A 25 -103.12 14.51 9.78
C ILE A 25 -103.32 15.57 10.86
N LEU A 26 -102.22 16.06 11.42
CA LEU A 26 -102.26 17.16 12.37
C LEU A 26 -102.55 18.47 11.64
N LEU A 27 -103.40 19.30 12.22
CA LEU A 27 -103.66 20.65 11.69
C LEU A 27 -102.37 21.48 11.67
N GLU A 28 -102.35 22.53 10.87
CA GLU A 28 -101.23 23.48 10.87
C GLU A 28 -100.97 23.98 12.30
N SER A 29 -99.74 23.84 12.76
CA SER A 29 -99.25 24.11 14.13
C SER A 29 -99.76 23.21 15.27
N GLU A 30 -100.60 22.20 15.00
CA GLU A 30 -101.05 21.25 16.02
C GLU A 30 -99.92 20.32 16.45
N ILE A 31 -99.67 20.22 17.76
CA ILE A 31 -98.59 19.37 18.31
C ILE A 31 -99.09 17.93 18.47
N GLY A 32 -98.30 16.98 17.98
CA GLY A 32 -98.41 15.57 18.35
C GLY A 32 -97.13 15.06 19.03
N PHE A 33 -97.31 14.11 19.95
CA PHE A 33 -96.28 13.67 20.89
C PHE A 33 -95.99 12.17 20.77
N GLU A 34 -94.73 11.81 20.59
CA GLU A 34 -94.23 10.42 20.59
C GLU A 34 -93.99 9.97 22.04
N THR A 35 -94.78 9.00 22.53
CA THR A 35 -94.78 8.66 23.97
C THR A 35 -93.56 7.88 24.45
N ASP A 36 -92.84 7.21 23.55
CA ASP A 36 -91.67 6.37 23.82
C ASP A 36 -90.33 7.09 23.61
N THR A 37 -90.29 8.16 22.82
CA THR A 37 -89.08 8.99 22.59
C THR A 37 -89.12 10.31 23.35
N GLY A 38 -90.32 10.78 23.73
CA GLY A 38 -90.51 12.10 24.35
C GLY A 38 -90.43 13.26 23.37
N PHE A 39 -90.36 13.00 22.05
CA PHE A 39 -90.29 14.02 21.02
C PHE A 39 -91.66 14.50 20.55
N ALA A 40 -91.69 15.71 20.00
CA ALA A 40 -92.88 16.34 19.47
C ALA A 40 -92.66 16.84 18.04
N ARG A 41 -93.75 16.83 17.26
CA ARG A 41 -93.81 17.39 15.90
C ARG A 41 -95.05 18.26 15.79
N ALA A 42 -95.00 19.27 14.93
CA ALA A 42 -96.13 20.16 14.65
C ALA A 42 -96.66 19.90 13.24
N GLY A 43 -97.98 19.78 13.11
CA GLY A 43 -98.64 19.59 11.83
C GLY A 43 -98.48 20.78 10.90
N ASP A 44 -98.57 20.52 9.60
CA ASP A 44 -98.66 21.52 8.53
C ASP A 44 -100.04 21.52 7.86
N GLY A 45 -100.97 20.71 8.37
CA GLY A 45 -102.34 20.61 7.87
C GLY A 45 -102.52 19.61 6.72
N HIS A 46 -101.47 18.93 6.28
CA HIS A 46 -101.57 18.02 5.13
C HIS A 46 -100.65 16.79 5.15
N ASN A 47 -99.48 16.83 5.80
CA ASN A 47 -98.57 15.69 5.88
C ASN A 47 -98.93 14.74 7.02
N ARG A 48 -98.57 13.46 6.83
CA ARG A 48 -98.63 12.46 7.91
C ARG A 48 -97.56 12.75 8.94
N PHE A 49 -97.81 12.30 10.18
CA PHE A 49 -96.90 12.55 11.30
C PHE A 49 -95.44 12.13 11.06
N SER A 50 -95.20 11.04 10.32
CA SER A 50 -93.84 10.56 10.00
C SER A 50 -93.00 11.54 9.19
N ASP A 51 -93.66 12.37 8.40
CA ASP A 51 -93.05 13.24 7.39
C ASP A 51 -92.86 14.67 7.92
N LEU A 52 -93.47 14.98 9.07
CA LEU A 52 -93.24 16.22 9.80
C LEU A 52 -91.83 16.23 10.40
N GLY A 53 -91.18 17.39 10.41
CA GLY A 53 -89.96 17.61 11.18
C GLY A 53 -90.23 17.65 12.69
N TYR A 54 -89.18 17.54 13.50
CA TYR A 54 -89.28 17.82 14.93
C TYR A 54 -89.54 19.31 15.19
N ILE A 55 -90.17 19.63 16.33
CA ILE A 55 -90.56 20.99 16.71
C ILE A 55 -89.38 21.95 16.99
N SER A 56 -88.15 21.41 17.08
CA SER A 56 -86.92 22.17 17.32
C SER A 56 -85.86 21.80 16.27
N PRO A 57 -84.99 22.75 15.83
CA PRO A 57 -84.01 22.48 14.78
C PRO A 57 -83.01 21.37 15.13
N LEU A 58 -82.69 20.53 14.15
CA LEU A 58 -81.65 19.48 14.23
C LEU A 58 -80.47 19.75 13.28
N ASP A 59 -80.20 21.03 13.00
CA ASP A 59 -79.07 21.44 12.18
C ASP A 59 -77.81 21.62 13.04
N TYR A 60 -76.75 20.88 12.71
CA TYR A 60 -75.43 21.04 13.35
C TYR A 60 -74.95 22.50 13.29
N ASN A 61 -75.31 23.24 12.25
CA ASN A 61 -74.94 24.64 12.08
C ASN A 61 -75.61 25.58 13.10
N LEU A 62 -76.63 25.15 13.84
CA LEU A 62 -77.32 25.94 14.86
C LEU A 62 -76.91 25.58 16.29
N LEU A 63 -76.08 24.55 16.49
CA LEU A 63 -75.59 24.19 17.82
C LEU A 63 -74.71 25.30 18.43
N THR A 64 -74.84 25.52 19.73
CA THR A 64 -73.89 26.30 20.55
C THR A 64 -72.72 25.41 21.00
N ASN A 65 -71.58 26.00 21.36
CA ASN A 65 -70.38 25.26 21.80
C ASN A 65 -69.89 24.23 20.75
N LYS A 66 -69.95 24.57 19.47
CA LYS A 66 -69.44 23.70 18.41
C LYS A 66 -67.95 23.44 18.60
N PRO A 67 -67.48 22.21 18.40
CA PRO A 67 -66.05 21.96 18.28
C PRO A 67 -65.48 22.67 17.05
N ASN A 68 -64.21 23.06 17.11
CA ASN A 68 -63.51 23.64 15.97
C ASN A 68 -63.12 22.54 14.96
N ILE A 69 -64.04 22.17 14.08
CA ILE A 69 -63.82 21.13 13.06
C ILE A 69 -62.81 21.59 11.99
N ASP A 70 -62.79 22.88 11.65
CA ASP A 70 -61.88 23.44 10.63
C ASP A 70 -60.41 23.42 11.07
N GLY A 71 -60.14 23.39 12.37
CA GLY A 71 -58.81 23.23 12.94
C GLY A 71 -58.29 21.78 12.97
N LEU A 72 -59.11 20.79 12.59
CA LEU A 72 -58.73 19.38 12.59
C LEU A 72 -57.96 19.03 11.31
N ALA A 73 -56.85 18.32 11.46
CA ALA A 73 -56.08 17.83 10.33
C ALA A 73 -56.85 16.77 9.52
N THR A 74 -56.88 16.93 8.20
CA THR A 74 -57.51 15.94 7.30
C THR A 74 -56.55 14.82 6.94
N LYS A 75 -57.09 13.65 6.55
CA LYS A 75 -56.28 12.50 6.12
C LYS A 75 -55.42 12.82 4.90
N VAL A 76 -55.97 13.55 3.92
CA VAL A 76 -55.27 13.91 2.67
C VAL A 76 -54.11 14.87 2.95
N GLU A 77 -54.37 15.92 3.72
CA GLU A 77 -53.34 16.91 4.07
C GLU A 77 -52.21 16.26 4.88
N THR A 78 -52.56 15.39 5.83
CA THR A 78 -51.57 14.66 6.64
C THR A 78 -50.74 13.71 5.78
N ALA A 79 -51.36 12.95 4.86
CA ALA A 79 -50.66 12.03 3.98
C ALA A 79 -49.68 12.74 3.04
N GLN A 80 -50.07 13.87 2.44
CA GLN A 80 -49.18 14.66 1.56
C GLN A 80 -47.98 15.24 2.32
N LYS A 81 -48.20 15.72 3.55
CA LYS A 81 -47.11 16.22 4.41
C LYS A 81 -46.17 15.10 4.85
N LEU A 82 -46.70 13.92 5.17
CA LEU A 82 -45.92 12.74 5.55
C LEU A 82 -45.12 12.16 4.37
N GLN A 83 -45.67 12.19 3.14
CA GLN A 83 -44.99 11.67 1.94
C GLN A 83 -43.69 12.41 1.60
N GLN A 84 -43.52 13.66 2.04
CA GLN A 84 -42.28 14.43 1.89
C GLN A 84 -41.25 14.15 3.01
N LYS A 85 -41.62 13.35 4.01
CA LYS A 85 -40.73 12.93 5.10
C LYS A 85 -40.17 11.57 4.75
N ALA A 86 -38.88 11.41 4.99
CA ALA A 86 -38.25 10.12 4.80
C ALA A 86 -38.69 9.16 5.91
N ASP A 87 -39.01 7.93 5.53
CA ASP A 87 -39.26 6.86 6.47
C ASP A 87 -37.96 6.45 7.15
N LYS A 88 -38.03 6.18 8.46
CA LYS A 88 -36.85 5.91 9.29
C LYS A 88 -36.00 4.74 8.79
N GLU A 89 -36.60 3.74 8.15
CA GLU A 89 -35.90 2.57 7.61
C GLU A 89 -35.09 2.85 6.33
N THR A 90 -35.44 3.93 5.62
CA THR A 90 -34.79 4.29 4.34
C THR A 90 -33.59 5.21 4.51
N VAL A 91 -33.31 5.66 5.74
CA VAL A 91 -32.29 6.66 6.05
C VAL A 91 -31.43 6.19 7.21
N TYR A 92 -30.12 6.37 7.06
CA TYR A 92 -29.21 6.18 8.18
C TYR A 92 -29.37 7.28 9.23
N THR A 93 -29.43 6.88 10.49
CA THR A 93 -29.20 7.77 11.61
C THR A 93 -27.75 8.31 11.56
N LYS A 94 -27.49 9.41 12.25
CA LYS A 94 -26.12 9.94 12.39
C LYS A 94 -25.17 8.93 13.04
N ALA A 95 -25.67 8.11 13.96
CA ALA A 95 -24.87 7.10 14.65
C ALA A 95 -24.43 5.99 13.68
N GLU A 96 -25.36 5.45 12.88
CA GLU A 96 -25.04 4.44 11.85
C GLU A 96 -24.11 5.02 10.78
N SER A 97 -24.37 6.25 10.33
CA SER A 97 -23.50 6.93 9.36
C SER A 97 -22.06 7.05 9.88
N LYS A 98 -21.91 7.45 11.16
CA LYS A 98 -20.59 7.55 11.79
C LYS A 98 -19.93 6.18 11.93
N GLN A 99 -20.68 5.17 12.35
CA GLN A 99 -20.18 3.80 12.50
C GLN A 99 -19.62 3.25 11.18
N GLU A 100 -20.26 3.56 10.05
CA GLU A 100 -19.77 3.13 8.73
C GLU A 100 -18.60 3.99 8.22
N LEU A 101 -18.63 5.30 8.47
CA LEU A 101 -17.54 6.21 8.09
C LEU A 101 -16.25 5.94 8.87
N ASP A 102 -16.34 5.60 10.16
CA ASP A 102 -15.18 5.29 11.00
C ASP A 102 -14.45 4.01 10.53
N LYS A 103 -15.09 3.17 9.68
CA LYS A 103 -14.46 2.01 9.01
C LYS A 103 -13.71 2.37 7.72
N LYS A 104 -13.78 3.62 7.27
CA LYS A 104 -13.12 4.10 6.04
C LYS A 104 -11.84 4.86 6.37
N LEU A 105 -10.81 4.70 5.54
CA LEU A 105 -9.54 5.41 5.73
C LEU A 105 -9.68 6.88 5.30
N ASN A 106 -9.28 7.79 6.18
CA ASN A 106 -9.26 9.22 5.89
C ASN A 106 -8.00 9.63 5.12
N LEU A 107 -8.14 10.60 4.21
CA LEU A 107 -7.01 11.18 3.44
C LEU A 107 -5.97 11.89 4.33
N LYS A 108 -6.39 12.33 5.52
CA LYS A 108 -5.50 12.96 6.51
C LYS A 108 -4.65 11.94 7.27
N GLY A 109 -4.89 10.65 7.08
CA GLY A 109 -4.22 9.56 7.78
C GLY A 109 -5.18 8.68 8.57
N GLY A 110 -4.71 7.48 8.90
CA GLY A 110 -5.41 6.49 9.71
C GLY A 110 -4.58 5.21 9.78
N VAL A 111 -5.07 4.23 10.54
CA VAL A 111 -4.38 2.95 10.75
C VAL A 111 -5.10 1.86 9.97
N MET A 112 -4.38 1.21 9.06
CA MET A 112 -4.88 0.04 8.34
C MET A 112 -4.60 -1.21 9.16
N THR A 113 -5.65 -1.96 9.51
CA THR A 113 -5.54 -3.24 10.25
C THR A 113 -5.59 -4.47 9.35
N GLY A 114 -5.86 -4.27 8.05
CA GLY A 114 -5.92 -5.31 7.04
C GLY A 114 -5.09 -4.97 5.80
N GLN A 115 -5.07 -5.88 4.84
CA GLN A 115 -4.28 -5.74 3.62
C GLN A 115 -4.87 -4.70 2.66
N LEU A 116 -4.04 -3.76 2.20
CA LEU A 116 -4.35 -2.85 1.10
C LEU A 116 -3.85 -3.41 -0.24
N LYS A 117 -4.75 -3.93 -1.06
CA LYS A 117 -4.42 -4.51 -2.38
C LYS A 117 -4.58 -3.46 -3.48
N PHE A 118 -3.63 -3.41 -4.41
CA PHE A 118 -3.71 -2.58 -5.61
C PHE A 118 -3.84 -3.47 -6.85
N LYS A 119 -4.82 -3.15 -7.70
CA LYS A 119 -5.00 -3.73 -9.03
C LYS A 119 -5.33 -2.60 -10.00
N PRO A 120 -4.32 -1.86 -10.50
CA PRO A 120 -4.54 -0.69 -11.33
C PRO A 120 -5.36 -1.03 -12.58
N ALA A 121 -6.43 -0.26 -12.87
CA ALA A 121 -7.21 -0.37 -14.10
C ALA A 121 -6.47 0.15 -15.35
N ALA A 122 -5.39 0.90 -15.14
CA ALA A 122 -4.47 1.45 -16.15
C ALA A 122 -5.12 2.36 -17.22
N THR A 123 -5.30 3.64 -16.89
CA THR A 123 -5.76 4.67 -17.85
C THR A 123 -4.66 5.07 -18.84
N VAL A 124 -3.47 5.40 -18.34
CA VAL A 124 -2.20 5.58 -19.06
C VAL A 124 -1.10 5.26 -18.06
N ALA A 125 -0.13 4.43 -18.42
CA ALA A 125 1.04 4.20 -17.56
C ALA A 125 1.96 5.43 -17.65
N TYR A 126 1.68 6.46 -16.83
CA TYR A 126 2.53 7.65 -16.72
C TYR A 126 4.00 7.25 -16.52
N SER A 127 4.88 7.83 -17.34
CA SER A 127 6.23 7.30 -17.61
C SER A 127 7.31 7.75 -16.61
N SER A 128 7.13 8.85 -15.87
CA SER A 128 8.18 9.42 -15.00
C SER A 128 7.59 10.21 -13.84
N SER A 129 7.98 9.87 -12.60
CA SER A 129 7.67 10.53 -11.31
C SER A 129 6.21 10.84 -10.93
N THR A 130 5.25 10.77 -11.85
CA THR A 130 3.82 11.02 -11.62
C THR A 130 2.95 9.76 -11.76
N GLY A 131 3.57 8.64 -12.13
CA GLY A 131 2.92 7.32 -12.21
C GLY A 131 3.00 6.52 -10.91
N GLY A 132 2.71 5.22 -11.02
CA GLY A 132 2.73 4.27 -9.89
C GLY A 132 1.35 4.11 -9.22
N ALA A 133 1.04 2.89 -8.79
CA ALA A 133 -0.18 2.63 -8.00
C ALA A 133 -0.15 3.35 -6.63
N VAL A 134 1.07 3.54 -6.11
CA VAL A 134 1.38 4.37 -4.96
C VAL A 134 2.40 5.40 -5.43
N ASN A 135 2.05 6.68 -5.31
CA ASN A 135 2.94 7.80 -5.61
C ASN A 135 3.15 8.61 -4.33
N ILE A 136 4.42 8.87 -3.99
CA ILE A 136 4.80 9.61 -2.78
C ILE A 136 5.80 10.67 -3.20
N ASP A 137 5.39 11.93 -3.11
CA ASP A 137 6.25 13.09 -3.33
C ASP A 137 6.63 13.70 -1.98
N LEU A 138 7.93 13.72 -1.69
CA LEU A 138 8.51 14.28 -0.47
C LEU A 138 9.17 15.63 -0.70
N SER A 139 9.02 16.25 -1.88
CA SER A 139 9.70 17.51 -2.24
C SER A 139 9.43 18.65 -1.27
N SER A 140 8.30 18.59 -0.53
CA SER A 140 7.91 19.56 0.51
C SER A 140 7.82 18.96 1.92
N SER A 141 8.40 17.77 2.15
CA SER A 141 8.43 17.08 3.44
C SER A 141 9.84 16.69 3.84
N ARG A 142 10.11 16.64 5.14
CA ARG A 142 11.40 16.19 5.70
C ARG A 142 11.36 14.73 6.21
N GLY A 143 10.20 14.10 6.15
CA GLY A 143 10.01 12.71 6.57
C GLY A 143 10.50 11.70 5.53
N ALA A 144 10.48 10.42 5.92
CA ALA A 144 10.73 9.31 4.99
C ALA A 144 9.51 9.05 4.08
N GLY A 145 9.73 8.38 2.95
CA GLY A 145 8.67 7.99 2.01
C GLY A 145 7.95 6.74 2.42
N VAL A 146 8.66 5.60 2.39
CA VAL A 146 8.15 4.30 2.81
C VAL A 146 9.02 3.78 3.94
N VAL A 147 8.42 3.56 5.11
CA VAL A 147 9.08 2.99 6.29
C VAL A 147 8.48 1.62 6.57
N VAL A 148 9.30 0.58 6.51
CA VAL A 148 8.91 -0.80 6.82
C VAL A 148 9.94 -1.40 7.76
N TYR A 149 9.49 -1.95 8.87
CA TYR A 149 10.33 -2.58 9.89
C TYR A 149 9.55 -3.71 10.58
N SER A 150 10.28 -4.59 11.25
CA SER A 150 9.72 -5.64 12.10
C SER A 150 10.71 -5.93 13.22
N ASP A 151 10.21 -5.86 14.46
CA ASP A 151 10.94 -6.30 15.65
C ASP A 151 10.52 -7.71 16.09
N ASN A 152 9.77 -8.42 15.24
CA ASN A 152 9.34 -9.79 15.50
C ASN A 152 10.52 -10.77 15.36
N ASP A 153 10.53 -11.82 16.18
CA ASP A 153 11.63 -12.82 16.21
C ASP A 153 11.74 -13.62 14.90
N THR A 154 10.60 -13.91 14.28
CA THR A 154 10.51 -14.68 13.02
C THR A 154 9.39 -14.13 12.13
N SER A 155 9.47 -14.41 10.83
CA SER A 155 8.45 -14.06 9.85
C SER A 155 8.48 -15.03 8.67
N ASP A 156 7.33 -15.30 8.09
CA ASP A 156 7.20 -16.15 6.89
C ASP A 156 7.46 -15.38 5.58
N GLY A 157 7.71 -14.06 5.65
CA GLY A 157 7.93 -13.23 4.48
C GLY A 157 8.94 -12.10 4.71
N PRO A 158 9.55 -11.56 3.63
CA PRO A 158 10.44 -10.41 3.73
C PRO A 158 9.65 -9.11 3.93
N LEU A 159 10.31 -8.07 4.45
CA LEU A 159 9.72 -6.73 4.59
C LEU A 159 9.30 -6.12 3.24
N MET A 160 10.08 -6.38 2.18
CA MET A 160 9.78 -5.95 0.82
C MET A 160 10.14 -7.07 -0.16
N SER A 161 9.21 -7.40 -1.06
CA SER A 161 9.42 -8.36 -2.15
C SER A 161 9.02 -7.73 -3.48
N LEU A 162 9.93 -7.77 -4.45
CA LEU A 162 9.74 -7.29 -5.81
C LEU A 162 9.96 -8.47 -6.76
N ARG A 163 8.94 -8.85 -7.52
CA ARG A 163 9.00 -10.04 -8.37
C ARG A 163 8.36 -9.78 -9.73
N THR A 164 9.08 -10.16 -10.78
CA THR A 164 8.59 -10.20 -12.16
C THR A 164 8.38 -11.66 -12.55
N GLY A 165 7.32 -11.95 -13.29
CA GLY A 165 6.91 -13.34 -13.60
C GLY A 165 7.08 -13.74 -15.06
N LYS A 166 7.68 -12.88 -15.89
CA LYS A 166 7.83 -13.07 -17.34
C LYS A 166 9.27 -12.75 -17.73
N GLU A 167 9.91 -13.65 -18.46
CA GLU A 167 11.27 -13.47 -18.99
C GLU A 167 11.38 -12.27 -19.95
N THR A 168 10.27 -11.87 -20.58
CA THR A 168 10.19 -10.71 -21.47
C THR A 168 9.97 -9.38 -20.74
N PHE A 169 9.92 -9.38 -19.41
CA PHE A 169 9.79 -8.14 -18.64
C PHE A 169 10.99 -7.23 -18.89
N ASN A 170 10.73 -6.01 -19.35
CA ASN A 170 11.73 -5.11 -19.91
C ASN A 170 11.99 -3.87 -19.03
N GLN A 171 11.60 -3.91 -17.76
CA GLN A 171 11.89 -2.88 -16.77
C GLN A 171 12.72 -3.48 -15.63
N SER A 172 13.32 -2.63 -14.79
CA SER A 172 13.95 -3.10 -13.55
C SER A 172 12.90 -3.37 -12.47
N ALA A 173 13.14 -4.35 -11.61
CA ALA A 173 12.30 -4.56 -10.42
C ALA A 173 12.46 -3.42 -9.41
N LEU A 174 13.70 -2.95 -9.21
CA LEU A 174 14.05 -1.77 -8.44
C LEU A 174 14.95 -0.88 -9.30
N PHE A 175 14.56 0.39 -9.45
CA PHE A 175 15.34 1.42 -10.11
C PHE A 175 15.57 2.57 -9.13
N VAL A 176 16.82 2.96 -8.93
CA VAL A 176 17.22 4.05 -8.04
C VAL A 176 17.99 5.08 -8.86
N ASP A 177 17.34 6.21 -9.14
CA ASP A 177 18.01 7.41 -9.65
C ASP A 177 18.24 8.37 -8.48
N TYR A 178 19.50 8.63 -8.19
CA TYR A 178 19.91 9.33 -6.98
C TYR A 178 20.80 10.53 -7.29
N LYS A 179 20.42 11.68 -6.73
CA LYS A 179 21.27 12.86 -6.61
C LYS A 179 21.24 13.32 -5.16
N GLY A 180 22.41 13.47 -4.56
CA GLY A 180 22.55 13.87 -3.18
C GLY A 180 24.00 13.79 -2.71
N THR A 181 24.19 13.94 -1.40
CA THR A 181 25.53 14.03 -0.78
C THR A 181 25.85 12.84 0.12
N THR A 182 25.00 11.81 0.16
CA THR A 182 25.21 10.56 0.91
C THR A 182 25.08 9.36 -0.04
N ASN A 183 25.16 8.14 0.50
CA ASN A 183 25.01 6.91 -0.27
C ASN A 183 23.59 6.82 -0.86
N ALA A 184 23.48 6.48 -2.14
CA ALA A 184 22.20 6.23 -2.80
C ALA A 184 21.45 5.05 -2.19
N VAL A 185 22.19 3.98 -1.89
CA VAL A 185 21.70 2.77 -1.22
C VAL A 185 22.69 2.43 -0.11
N ASN A 186 22.18 2.19 1.09
CA ASN A 186 22.98 1.78 2.25
C ASN A 186 22.37 0.54 2.88
N ILE A 187 23.16 -0.52 3.04
CA ILE A 187 22.76 -1.77 3.69
C ILE A 187 23.72 -2.02 4.84
N ALA A 188 23.18 -2.13 6.06
CA ALA A 188 23.99 -2.32 7.26
C ALA A 188 23.49 -3.53 8.05
N MET A 189 24.20 -4.65 7.95
CA MET A 189 24.06 -5.77 8.87
C MET A 189 24.89 -5.48 10.11
N ARG A 190 24.24 -5.27 11.25
CA ARG A 190 24.92 -5.02 12.53
C ARG A 190 25.56 -6.30 13.06
N GLN A 191 26.60 -6.16 13.89
CA GLN A 191 27.20 -7.29 14.58
C GLN A 191 26.12 -8.02 15.38
N PRO A 192 25.81 -9.29 15.04
CA PRO A 192 24.76 -10.01 15.73
C PRO A 192 25.29 -10.62 17.03
N THR A 193 24.43 -10.76 18.03
CA THR A 193 24.72 -11.59 19.22
C THR A 193 24.84 -13.07 18.83
N THR A 194 24.03 -13.50 17.86
CA THR A 194 24.07 -14.85 17.28
C THR A 194 24.50 -14.75 15.82
N PRO A 195 25.75 -15.14 15.47
CA PRO A 195 26.21 -15.15 14.10
C PRO A 195 25.28 -15.92 13.18
N ASN A 196 25.13 -15.42 11.95
CA ASN A 196 24.45 -16.10 10.88
C ASN A 196 25.44 -16.38 9.74
N PHE A 197 25.06 -17.29 8.85
CA PHE A 197 25.87 -17.65 7.67
C PHE A 197 25.39 -16.93 6.40
N SER A 198 24.57 -15.88 6.54
CA SER A 198 24.08 -15.09 5.42
C SER A 198 24.96 -13.86 5.20
N SER A 199 24.62 -13.06 4.19
CA SER A 199 25.37 -11.86 3.81
C SER A 199 24.45 -10.65 3.80
N ALA A 200 25.01 -9.46 4.01
CA ALA A 200 24.25 -8.21 3.89
C ALA A 200 23.63 -8.03 2.50
N LEU A 201 24.36 -8.45 1.44
CA LEU A 201 23.87 -8.50 0.08
C LEU A 201 24.28 -9.84 -0.55
N ASN A 202 23.29 -10.59 -1.05
CA ASN A 202 23.50 -11.82 -1.79
C ASN A 202 22.84 -11.70 -3.16
N ILE A 203 23.59 -11.96 -4.23
CA ILE A 203 23.13 -11.86 -5.63
C ILE A 203 23.42 -13.17 -6.32
N THR A 204 22.41 -13.76 -6.96
CA THR A 204 22.55 -14.93 -7.82
C THR A 204 22.00 -14.61 -9.20
N SER A 205 22.68 -15.09 -10.24
CA SER A 205 22.21 -14.99 -11.62
C SER A 205 22.40 -16.34 -12.29
N GLY A 206 21.33 -16.85 -12.89
CA GLY A 206 21.38 -17.99 -13.81
C GLY A 206 21.55 -17.58 -15.28
N ASN A 207 21.63 -16.28 -15.57
CA ASN A 207 21.77 -15.76 -16.93
C ASN A 207 23.24 -15.82 -17.37
N GLU A 208 23.56 -16.70 -18.32
CA GLU A 208 24.92 -16.87 -18.86
C GLU A 208 25.34 -15.73 -19.80
N ASN A 209 24.40 -14.96 -20.34
CA ASN A 209 24.66 -13.89 -21.30
C ASN A 209 24.90 -12.53 -20.63
N GLY A 210 24.95 -12.45 -19.30
CA GLY A 210 25.15 -11.21 -18.57
C GLY A 210 25.85 -11.42 -17.24
N SER A 211 26.73 -10.49 -16.88
CA SER A 211 27.36 -10.48 -15.55
C SER A 211 26.29 -10.38 -14.46
N ALA A 212 26.39 -11.19 -13.40
CA ALA A 212 25.46 -11.16 -12.28
C ALA A 212 25.39 -9.78 -11.59
N MET A 213 26.53 -9.08 -11.54
CA MET A 213 26.66 -7.71 -11.08
C MET A 213 27.58 -6.95 -12.03
N GLN A 214 27.14 -5.78 -12.48
CA GLN A 214 27.97 -4.83 -13.23
C GLN A 214 28.14 -3.55 -12.39
N LEU A 215 29.35 -3.01 -12.38
CA LEU A 215 29.69 -1.79 -11.66
C LEU A 215 30.60 -0.91 -12.52
N ARG A 216 30.31 0.38 -12.57
CA ARG A 216 31.13 1.38 -13.25
C ARG A 216 31.19 2.66 -12.43
N GLY A 217 32.40 3.17 -12.25
CA GLY A 217 32.70 4.41 -11.55
C GLY A 217 33.65 5.28 -12.35
N SER A 218 33.89 6.50 -11.87
CA SER A 218 34.79 7.47 -12.51
C SER A 218 35.57 8.25 -11.45
N GLU A 219 36.18 7.50 -10.54
CA GLU A 219 36.85 8.04 -9.37
C GLU A 219 38.16 8.74 -9.74
N LYS A 220 38.42 9.91 -9.14
CA LYS A 220 39.69 10.63 -9.34
C LYS A 220 40.87 9.96 -8.63
N ALA A 221 40.65 9.46 -7.40
CA ALA A 221 41.71 8.97 -6.52
C ALA A 221 41.23 7.86 -5.56
N LEU A 222 40.19 7.13 -5.96
CA LEU A 222 39.62 6.00 -5.22
C LEU A 222 39.47 4.81 -6.18
N GLY A 223 39.17 3.63 -5.63
CA GLY A 223 38.75 2.49 -6.44
C GLY A 223 37.24 2.54 -6.66
N THR A 224 36.79 2.15 -7.86
CA THR A 224 35.37 1.99 -8.18
C THR A 224 34.65 1.03 -7.22
N LEU A 225 35.33 -0.07 -6.87
CA LEU A 225 34.95 -0.94 -5.76
C LEU A 225 36.01 -0.80 -4.66
N LYS A 226 35.58 -0.40 -3.46
CA LYS A 226 36.42 -0.39 -2.26
C LYS A 226 35.93 -1.47 -1.30
N ILE A 227 36.82 -2.38 -0.94
CA ILE A 227 36.58 -3.41 0.07
C ILE A 227 37.56 -3.20 1.22
N THR A 228 37.07 -3.36 2.44
CA THR A 228 37.86 -3.36 3.67
C THR A 228 37.42 -4.56 4.50
N HIS A 229 38.36 -5.43 4.85
CA HIS A 229 38.16 -6.43 5.91
C HIS A 229 38.66 -5.82 7.22
N GLU A 230 37.86 -5.92 8.27
CA GLU A 230 38.23 -5.52 9.62
C GLU A 230 38.23 -6.79 10.50
N ASN A 231 39.31 -6.99 11.26
CA ASN A 231 39.44 -8.16 12.13
C ASN A 231 38.29 -8.12 13.17
N PRO A 232 37.45 -9.16 13.25
CA PRO A 232 36.34 -9.19 14.20
C PRO A 232 36.80 -9.41 15.66
N SER A 233 38.10 -9.60 15.89
CA SER A 233 38.72 -9.84 17.18
C SER A 233 39.93 -8.94 17.39
N ILE A 234 40.33 -8.77 18.66
CA ILE A 234 41.59 -8.11 19.03
C ILE A 234 42.82 -9.01 18.78
N GLY A 235 42.62 -10.32 18.60
CA GLY A 235 43.69 -11.28 18.33
C GLY A 235 44.24 -11.11 16.91
N ALA A 236 45.53 -10.81 16.79
CA ALA A 236 46.16 -10.44 15.53
C ALA A 236 46.10 -11.52 14.43
N ASP A 237 45.97 -12.80 14.80
CA ASP A 237 45.91 -13.94 13.88
C ASP A 237 44.52 -14.61 13.81
N TYR A 238 43.50 -13.98 14.42
CA TYR A 238 42.15 -14.54 14.49
C TYR A 238 41.52 -14.71 13.10
N ASP A 239 41.76 -13.75 12.21
CA ASP A 239 41.22 -13.68 10.85
C ASP A 239 42.18 -14.25 9.79
N LYS A 240 43.12 -15.13 10.17
CA LYS A 240 44.13 -15.72 9.26
C LYS A 240 43.58 -16.44 8.02
N ASN A 241 42.31 -16.86 8.06
CA ASN A 241 41.62 -17.51 6.96
C ASN A 241 40.62 -16.58 6.25
N ALA A 242 40.47 -15.35 6.73
CA ALA A 242 39.65 -14.34 6.07
C ALA A 242 40.40 -13.74 4.88
N ALA A 243 39.64 -13.16 3.96
CA ALA A 243 40.18 -12.43 2.83
C ALA A 243 39.27 -11.23 2.53
N ALA A 244 39.86 -10.16 1.97
CA ALA A 244 39.06 -9.06 1.44
C ALA A 244 38.25 -9.49 0.20
N LEU A 245 38.79 -10.38 -0.62
CA LEU A 245 38.12 -10.96 -1.79
C LEU A 245 38.44 -12.45 -1.87
N SER A 246 37.39 -13.27 -1.98
CA SER A 246 37.48 -14.71 -2.23
C SER A 246 36.76 -15.04 -3.53
N ILE A 247 37.35 -15.90 -4.36
CA ILE A 247 36.81 -16.31 -5.66
C ILE A 247 36.92 -17.82 -5.75
N ASP A 248 35.83 -18.46 -6.17
CA ASP A 248 35.78 -19.87 -6.50
C ASP A 248 35.24 -20.07 -7.92
N ILE A 249 35.80 -21.04 -8.63
CA ILE A 249 35.46 -21.35 -10.03
C ILE A 249 34.99 -22.79 -10.07
N VAL A 250 33.67 -22.95 -10.08
CA VAL A 250 33.03 -24.27 -9.99
C VAL A 250 32.44 -24.71 -11.31
N LYS A 251 32.32 -26.04 -11.47
CA LYS A 251 31.54 -26.64 -12.55
C LYS A 251 30.05 -26.64 -12.20
N LYS A 252 29.20 -26.72 -13.22
CA LYS A 252 27.77 -27.04 -13.04
C LYS A 252 27.63 -28.40 -12.36
N THR A 253 26.60 -28.60 -11.53
CA THR A 253 26.24 -29.94 -11.00
C THR A 253 26.09 -30.93 -12.16
N ASN A 254 26.70 -32.12 -12.03
CA ASN A 254 26.83 -33.13 -13.11
C ASN A 254 27.65 -32.69 -14.33
N GLY A 255 28.36 -31.56 -14.26
CA GLY A 255 29.25 -31.08 -15.32
C GLY A 255 30.60 -31.80 -15.37
N ALA A 256 31.20 -31.82 -16.55
CA ALA A 256 32.52 -32.41 -16.80
C ALA A 256 33.66 -31.58 -16.18
N GLY A 257 33.49 -30.26 -16.08
CA GLY A 257 34.49 -29.33 -15.57
C GLY A 257 34.12 -27.88 -15.87
N THR A 258 35.08 -26.97 -15.72
CA THR A 258 34.97 -25.56 -16.08
C THR A 258 36.32 -25.06 -16.59
N ALA A 259 36.30 -24.12 -17.53
CA ALA A 259 37.46 -23.43 -18.07
C ALA A 259 37.39 -21.92 -17.81
N ALA A 260 36.50 -21.48 -16.91
CA ALA A 260 36.41 -20.08 -16.55
C ALA A 260 37.72 -19.61 -15.90
N GLN A 261 38.08 -18.36 -16.16
CA GLN A 261 39.24 -17.71 -15.54
C GLN A 261 38.87 -17.21 -14.14
N GLY A 262 39.86 -16.96 -13.29
CA GLY A 262 39.67 -16.28 -12.01
C GLY A 262 39.55 -14.78 -12.20
N ILE A 263 40.67 -14.07 -12.14
CA ILE A 263 40.70 -12.61 -12.32
C ILE A 263 41.14 -12.29 -13.75
N TYR A 264 40.31 -11.52 -14.45
CA TYR A 264 40.63 -10.93 -15.75
C TYR A 264 40.73 -9.40 -15.61
N ILE A 265 41.89 -8.83 -15.92
CA ILE A 265 42.14 -7.39 -15.90
C ILE A 265 42.52 -6.96 -17.31
N ASN A 266 41.90 -5.86 -17.77
CA ASN A 266 42.20 -5.28 -19.07
C ASN A 266 42.03 -3.75 -19.02
N SER A 267 42.67 -3.06 -19.96
CA SER A 267 42.41 -1.67 -20.28
C SER A 267 42.18 -1.56 -21.78
N THR A 268 40.92 -1.56 -22.19
CA THR A 268 40.54 -1.52 -23.61
C THR A 268 41.01 -0.24 -24.31
N SER A 269 41.08 0.87 -23.58
CA SER A 269 41.60 2.16 -24.06
C SER A 269 43.10 2.35 -23.83
N GLY A 270 43.78 1.39 -23.19
CA GLY A 270 45.12 1.56 -22.65
C GLY A 270 45.16 2.37 -21.35
N THR A 271 46.12 2.03 -20.48
CA THR A 271 46.38 2.72 -19.22
C THR A 271 47.88 2.80 -18.94
N THR A 272 48.31 3.87 -18.30
CA THR A 272 49.69 4.05 -17.80
C THR A 272 49.85 3.61 -16.35
N GLY A 273 48.75 3.34 -15.65
CA GLY A 273 48.76 2.86 -14.27
C GLY A 273 49.29 1.43 -14.16
N LYS A 274 49.76 1.07 -12.96
CA LYS A 274 50.05 -0.34 -12.62
C LYS A 274 48.76 -1.16 -12.74
N LEU A 275 48.80 -2.26 -13.47
CA LEU A 275 47.63 -3.15 -13.65
C LEU A 275 47.32 -3.92 -12.37
N LEU A 276 48.35 -4.23 -11.59
CA LEU A 276 48.24 -4.83 -10.26
C LEU A 276 49.26 -4.16 -9.34
N ARG A 277 48.83 -3.70 -8.16
CA ARG A 277 49.71 -3.09 -7.14
C ARG A 277 49.35 -3.61 -5.76
N ILE A 278 50.23 -4.43 -5.18
CA ILE A 278 50.09 -5.02 -3.86
C ILE A 278 51.00 -4.27 -2.89
N ARG A 279 50.41 -3.80 -1.79
CA ARG A 279 51.09 -3.02 -0.74
C ARG A 279 50.84 -3.66 0.61
N ASN A 280 51.79 -3.49 1.51
CA ASN A 280 51.60 -3.75 2.93
C ASN A 280 52.18 -2.56 3.71
N LEU A 281 51.46 -2.08 4.72
CA LEU A 281 51.78 -0.85 5.46
C LEU A 281 52.06 0.34 4.54
N SER A 282 51.24 0.50 3.49
CA SER A 282 51.38 1.55 2.48
C SER A 282 52.74 1.56 1.75
N ASP A 283 53.46 0.45 1.72
CA ASP A 283 54.70 0.27 0.97
C ASP A 283 54.51 -0.76 -0.16
N ASP A 284 55.07 -0.50 -1.34
CA ASP A 284 54.92 -1.39 -2.50
C ASP A 284 55.73 -2.68 -2.27
N LYS A 285 55.05 -3.84 -2.31
CA LYS A 285 55.67 -5.16 -2.09
C LYS A 285 55.76 -5.98 -3.37
N PHE A 286 54.73 -5.88 -4.22
CA PHE A 286 54.68 -6.53 -5.52
C PHE A 286 53.82 -5.70 -6.47
N TYR A 287 54.18 -5.63 -7.75
CA TYR A 287 53.31 -5.02 -8.75
C TYR A 287 53.59 -5.52 -10.18
N VAL A 288 52.59 -5.35 -11.04
CA VAL A 288 52.67 -5.50 -12.50
C VAL A 288 52.46 -4.13 -13.13
N LYS A 289 53.45 -3.67 -13.91
CA LYS A 289 53.40 -2.42 -14.67
C LYS A 289 52.39 -2.51 -15.82
N SER A 290 52.08 -1.38 -16.44
CA SER A 290 51.22 -1.32 -17.63
C SER A 290 51.76 -2.12 -18.83
N ASP A 291 53.09 -2.31 -18.91
CA ASP A 291 53.78 -3.07 -19.96
C ASP A 291 53.92 -4.58 -19.67
N GLY A 292 53.38 -5.05 -18.53
CA GLY A 292 53.47 -6.45 -18.10
C GLY A 292 54.74 -6.84 -17.34
N GLY A 293 55.74 -5.95 -17.22
CA GLY A 293 56.89 -6.21 -16.34
C GLY A 293 56.48 -6.17 -14.86
N PHE A 294 57.09 -7.02 -14.03
CA PHE A 294 56.76 -7.13 -12.61
C PHE A 294 57.93 -6.75 -11.69
N TYR A 295 57.61 -6.48 -10.42
CA TYR A 295 58.54 -6.25 -9.33
C TYR A 295 58.10 -7.06 -8.11
N ALA A 296 59.07 -7.64 -7.41
CA ALA A 296 58.90 -8.25 -6.10
C ALA A 296 59.99 -7.72 -5.16
N LYS A 297 59.60 -7.31 -3.94
CA LYS A 297 60.52 -6.70 -2.98
C LYS A 297 61.45 -7.71 -2.29
N GLU A 298 60.97 -8.94 -2.12
CA GLU A 298 61.65 -9.99 -1.36
C GLU A 298 61.99 -11.19 -2.27
N THR A 299 62.86 -12.07 -1.77
CA THR A 299 63.21 -13.34 -2.43
C THR A 299 61.95 -14.12 -2.82
N SER A 300 61.95 -14.61 -4.07
CA SER A 300 60.84 -15.35 -4.65
C SER A 300 61.29 -16.75 -5.07
N GLN A 301 60.34 -17.68 -5.12
CA GLN A 301 60.57 -19.08 -5.48
C GLN A 301 59.70 -19.48 -6.67
N ILE A 302 60.26 -20.30 -7.55
CA ILE A 302 59.54 -20.96 -8.65
C ILE A 302 59.87 -22.44 -8.55
N ASP A 303 58.87 -23.28 -8.34
CA ASP A 303 59.02 -24.73 -8.39
C ASP A 303 58.99 -25.21 -9.85
N GLY A 304 60.03 -24.84 -10.59
CA GLY A 304 60.16 -25.06 -12.03
C GLY A 304 61.28 -24.24 -12.66
N ASN A 305 61.37 -24.25 -13.99
CA ASN A 305 62.35 -23.44 -14.72
C ASN A 305 61.79 -22.06 -15.10
N LEU A 306 62.68 -21.07 -15.20
CA LEU A 306 62.35 -19.74 -15.74
C LEU A 306 63.00 -19.53 -17.11
N LYS A 307 62.18 -19.35 -18.15
CA LYS A 307 62.65 -19.00 -19.49
C LYS A 307 62.82 -17.48 -19.60
N LEU A 308 64.05 -17.02 -19.81
CA LEU A 308 64.41 -15.61 -19.90
C LEU A 308 65.45 -15.37 -21.01
N LYS A 309 65.68 -14.10 -21.37
CA LYS A 309 66.67 -13.69 -22.38
C LYS A 309 68.07 -13.67 -21.78
N ASP A 310 69.09 -13.82 -22.62
CA ASP A 310 70.49 -13.75 -22.18
C ASP A 310 70.80 -12.42 -21.47
N PRO A 311 71.67 -12.45 -20.43
CA PRO A 311 71.99 -11.28 -19.63
C PRO A 311 72.75 -10.23 -20.46
N THR A 312 72.48 -8.95 -20.18
CA THR A 312 73.15 -7.80 -20.80
C THR A 312 73.67 -6.81 -19.76
N ALA A 313 73.26 -6.96 -18.50
CA ALA A 313 73.75 -6.20 -17.36
C ALA A 313 74.20 -7.17 -16.25
N ASN A 314 74.99 -6.67 -15.31
CA ASN A 314 75.62 -7.50 -14.27
C ASN A 314 74.62 -8.07 -13.26
N ASP A 315 73.46 -7.43 -13.11
CA ASP A 315 72.36 -7.84 -12.23
C ASP A 315 71.31 -8.71 -12.94
N HIS A 316 71.50 -9.01 -14.23
CA HIS A 316 70.64 -9.94 -14.94
C HIS A 316 70.98 -11.39 -14.58
N ALA A 317 69.95 -12.22 -14.40
CA ALA A 317 70.13 -13.65 -14.21
C ALA A 317 70.81 -14.29 -15.43
N ALA A 318 71.83 -15.11 -15.19
CA ALA A 318 72.51 -15.83 -16.26
C ALA A 318 71.62 -16.94 -16.84
N THR A 319 71.66 -17.13 -18.15
CA THR A 319 71.03 -18.27 -18.82
C THR A 319 72.01 -19.44 -18.89
N LYS A 320 71.46 -20.66 -19.04
CA LYS A 320 72.29 -21.84 -19.35
C LYS A 320 73.17 -21.60 -20.58
N ALA A 321 72.61 -20.99 -21.63
CA ALA A 321 73.34 -20.69 -22.87
C ALA A 321 74.51 -19.72 -22.64
N TYR A 322 74.31 -18.66 -21.85
CA TYR A 322 75.35 -17.70 -21.51
C TYR A 322 76.50 -18.36 -20.73
N VAL A 323 76.16 -19.17 -19.72
CA VAL A 323 77.16 -19.91 -18.93
C VAL A 323 77.92 -20.91 -19.80
N ASP A 324 77.20 -21.72 -20.59
CA ASP A 324 77.82 -22.70 -21.50
C ASP A 324 78.77 -22.02 -22.49
N LYS A 325 78.39 -20.86 -23.04
CA LYS A 325 79.22 -20.07 -23.95
C LYS A 325 80.46 -19.54 -23.25
N ALA A 326 80.33 -18.93 -22.08
CA ALA A 326 81.46 -18.39 -21.32
C ALA A 326 82.48 -19.48 -20.95
N ILE A 327 82.00 -20.64 -20.51
CA ILE A 327 82.85 -21.80 -20.20
C ILE A 327 83.54 -22.33 -21.46
N SER A 328 82.83 -22.39 -22.59
CA SER A 328 83.39 -22.82 -23.88
C SER A 328 84.49 -21.87 -24.39
N GLU A 329 84.27 -20.56 -24.30
CA GLU A 329 85.25 -19.54 -24.66
C GLU A 329 86.51 -19.63 -23.78
N LEU A 330 86.33 -19.76 -22.46
CA LEU A 330 87.45 -19.94 -21.54
C LEU A 330 88.23 -21.23 -21.82
N LYS A 331 87.52 -22.34 -22.09
CA LYS A 331 88.15 -23.61 -22.46
C LYS A 331 89.02 -23.47 -23.71
N LYS A 332 88.52 -22.82 -24.77
CA LYS A 332 89.28 -22.54 -26.00
C LYS A 332 90.51 -21.66 -25.73
N LEU A 333 90.37 -20.66 -24.86
CA LEU A 333 91.45 -19.73 -24.51
C LEU A 333 92.61 -20.41 -23.77
N ILE A 334 92.32 -21.39 -22.90
CA ILE A 334 93.32 -22.09 -22.08
C ILE A 334 94.03 -23.19 -22.87
N LEU A 335 93.38 -23.80 -23.86
CA LEU A 335 93.95 -24.82 -24.76
C LEU A 335 94.88 -24.22 -25.83
N LYS A 336 95.82 -23.35 -25.43
CA LYS A 336 96.99 -22.95 -26.25
C LYS A 336 98.01 -24.09 -26.25
N LYS A 337 97.65 -25.21 -26.87
CA LYS A 337 98.59 -26.22 -27.37
C LYS A 337 98.74 -26.03 -28.87
#